data_AF-A0A7S0R0B6-F1
#
_entry.id   AF-A0A7S0R0B6-F1
#
_cell.length_a   1.000
_cell.length_b   1.000
_cell.length_c   1.000
_cell.angle_alpha   90.00
_cell.angle_beta   90.00
_cell.angle_gamma   90.00
#
_symmetry.space_group_name_H-M   'P 1'
#
loop_
_entity.id
_entity.type
_entity.pdbx_description
1 polymer ?
#
loop_
_entity_poly.entity_id
_entity_poly.type
_entity_poly.pdbx_seq_one_letter_code
_entity_poly.pdbx_strand_id
1 'polypeptide(L)'
;GNGNRTRNAVFRKLGHSGRETNLPDAIPESATANDAATMQPGGGVFVKPTTIYPVGEAKTPEGQQVKGVPVSGRSWKLECKRKSSMAVAGKLIRKSWEDKMAAKAIHQAIKSKEKTLTDARIEEKKRKKQEREDRKKRKETNQLKSAVFQTVSTATVRKMSRKQLRAVRKMDPHSSVINPEPLTKSKGLNGRVRV
;
A
#
# COMPACT_ATOMS: atom_id res chain seq x y z
N GLY A 1 -12.91 -36.97 -36.25
CA GLY A 1 -11.52 -37.48 -36.26
C GLY A 1 -10.62 -36.40 -35.70
N ASN A 2 -9.96 -36.71 -34.57
CA ASN A 2 -9.02 -35.87 -33.85
C ASN A 2 -7.66 -35.79 -34.58
N GLY A 3 -6.96 -34.67 -34.42
CA GLY A 3 -5.51 -34.54 -34.64
C GLY A 3 -5.11 -33.67 -35.83
N ASN A 4 -4.05 -32.85 -35.80
CA ASN A 4 -3.05 -32.66 -34.76
C ASN A 4 -2.14 -31.47 -35.18
N ARG A 5 -1.45 -30.89 -34.19
CA ARG A 5 -0.18 -30.13 -34.30
C ARG A 5 -0.24 -28.61 -34.48
N THR A 6 -0.49 -27.96 -33.34
CA THR A 6 0.16 -26.71 -32.92
C THR A 6 1.69 -26.81 -33.03
N ARG A 7 2.30 -26.09 -33.97
CA ARG A 7 3.74 -25.87 -34.05
C ARG A 7 4.06 -24.44 -33.60
N ASN A 8 4.31 -24.26 -32.31
CA ASN A 8 5.26 -23.31 -31.73
C ASN A 8 5.02 -23.15 -30.22
N ALA A 9 5.25 -24.23 -29.48
CA ALA A 9 5.49 -24.19 -28.05
C ALA A 9 6.87 -24.78 -27.81
N VAL A 10 7.91 -23.99 -28.09
CA VAL A 10 9.29 -24.35 -27.76
C VAL A 10 9.87 -23.23 -26.90
N PHE A 11 9.89 -23.50 -25.60
CA PHE A 11 10.92 -23.09 -24.65
C PHE A 11 11.55 -21.70 -24.84
N ARG A 12 11.00 -20.69 -24.17
CA ARG A 12 11.83 -19.61 -23.58
C ARG A 12 12.01 -19.87 -22.10
N LYS A 13 13.03 -20.69 -21.84
CA LYS A 13 13.89 -20.77 -20.68
C LYS A 13 13.74 -19.55 -19.73
N LEU A 14 13.35 -19.84 -18.50
CA LEU A 14 13.53 -18.96 -17.34
C LEU A 14 15.01 -18.57 -17.23
N GLY A 15 15.36 -17.39 -17.72
CA GLY A 15 16.65 -16.77 -17.49
C GLY A 15 16.64 -16.09 -16.13
N HIS A 16 17.16 -16.78 -15.12
CA HIS A 16 17.68 -16.14 -13.92
C HIS A 16 18.89 -15.29 -14.35
N SER A 17 18.67 -14.01 -14.65
CA SER A 17 19.77 -13.08 -14.90
C SER A 17 20.35 -12.67 -13.55
N GLY A 18 21.51 -13.25 -13.24
CA GLY A 18 22.28 -12.99 -12.04
C GLY A 18 22.53 -11.50 -11.82
N ARG A 19 22.15 -11.06 -10.63
CA ARG A 19 22.86 -10.00 -9.91
C ARG A 19 23.03 -10.51 -8.50
N GLU A 20 24.05 -11.34 -8.34
CA GLU A 20 24.61 -11.65 -7.03
C GLU A 20 25.10 -10.33 -6.44
N THR A 21 24.31 -9.75 -5.54
CA THR A 21 24.83 -8.75 -4.63
C THR A 21 25.62 -9.51 -3.58
N ASN A 22 26.94 -9.47 -3.68
CA ASN A 22 27.85 -9.78 -2.58
C ASN A 22 27.40 -8.97 -1.36
N LEU A 23 26.71 -9.65 -0.44
CA LEU A 23 26.45 -9.16 0.90
C LEU A 23 27.72 -9.51 1.71
N PRO A 24 28.47 -8.55 2.26
CA PRO A 24 29.55 -8.90 3.15
C PRO A 24 28.97 -9.44 4.46
N ASP A 25 29.14 -10.73 4.68
CA ASP A 25 29.08 -11.37 5.99
C ASP A 25 30.17 -10.77 6.88
N ALA A 26 29.80 -10.08 7.96
CA ALA A 26 30.58 -9.97 9.20
C ALA A 26 29.84 -9.08 10.22
N ILE A 27 29.00 -9.70 11.06
CA ILE A 27 28.85 -9.26 12.45
C ILE A 27 29.44 -10.40 13.28
N PRO A 28 30.47 -10.17 14.11
CA PRO A 28 31.04 -11.24 14.93
C PRO A 28 30.03 -11.63 16.02
N GLU A 29 29.52 -12.86 15.92
CA GLU A 29 28.81 -13.54 16.99
C GLU A 29 29.79 -13.82 18.13
N SER A 30 29.73 -13.04 19.21
CA SER A 30 30.38 -13.40 20.46
C SER A 30 29.60 -14.56 21.08
N ALA A 31 30.24 -15.72 21.07
CA ALA A 31 29.80 -16.97 21.64
C ALA A 31 29.21 -16.85 23.06
N THR A 32 28.00 -17.36 23.23
CA THR A 32 27.66 -18.19 24.38
C THR A 32 27.00 -19.44 23.84
N ALA A 33 27.79 -20.52 23.82
CA ALA A 33 27.31 -21.88 23.65
C ALA A 33 26.28 -22.19 24.74
N ASN A 34 25.15 -22.78 24.34
CA ASN A 34 24.53 -23.98 24.91
C ASN A 34 23.09 -24.12 24.39
N ASP A 35 22.67 -25.37 24.21
CA ASP A 35 21.30 -25.84 23.96
C ASP A 35 20.89 -26.04 22.49
N ALA A 36 21.66 -26.91 21.82
CA ALA A 36 21.14 -27.73 20.73
C ALA A 36 20.15 -28.78 21.28
N ALA A 37 18.86 -28.45 21.27
CA ALA A 37 17.78 -29.42 21.51
C ALA A 37 17.03 -29.69 20.19
N THR A 38 17.27 -30.89 19.67
CA THR A 38 16.52 -31.66 18.67
C THR A 38 15.05 -31.23 18.48
N MET A 39 14.71 -30.63 17.34
CA MET A 39 13.31 -30.47 16.91
C MET A 39 12.84 -31.77 16.23
N GLN A 40 12.11 -32.61 16.95
CA GLN A 40 11.30 -33.67 16.34
C GLN A 40 9.99 -33.07 15.78
N PRO A 41 9.52 -33.47 14.58
CA PRO A 41 8.19 -33.13 14.10
C PRO A 41 7.16 -34.08 14.73
N GLY A 42 6.88 -33.87 16.02
CA GLY A 42 5.80 -34.56 16.73
C GLY A 42 4.49 -33.81 16.54
N GLY A 43 3.54 -34.42 15.81
CA GLY A 43 2.15 -33.98 15.74
C GLY A 43 1.48 -34.06 17.11
N GLY A 44 1.63 -32.99 17.90
CA GLY A 44 0.92 -32.83 19.16
C GLY A 44 -0.57 -32.59 18.89
N VAL A 45 -1.41 -33.54 19.28
CA VAL A 45 -2.85 -33.32 19.40
C VAL A 45 -3.04 -32.10 20.30
N PHE A 46 -3.74 -31.07 19.82
CA PHE A 46 -4.07 -29.88 20.61
C PHE A 46 -5.02 -30.29 21.74
N VAL A 47 -4.45 -30.74 22.87
CA VAL A 47 -5.17 -30.89 24.12
C VAL A 47 -5.35 -29.46 24.63
N LYS A 48 -6.60 -28.99 24.60
CA LYS A 48 -6.96 -27.69 25.20
C LYS A 48 -6.41 -27.67 26.62
N PRO A 49 -5.71 -26.60 27.06
CA PRO A 49 -5.24 -26.53 28.43
C PRO A 49 -6.46 -26.55 29.35
N THR A 50 -6.70 -27.69 29.99
CA THR A 50 -7.58 -27.76 31.15
C THR A 50 -6.87 -27.00 32.24
N THR A 51 -7.26 -25.74 32.45
CA THR A 51 -6.82 -24.99 33.61
C THR A 51 -7.34 -25.70 34.85
N ILE A 52 -6.52 -26.58 35.42
CA ILE A 52 -6.70 -27.04 36.79
C ILE A 52 -6.30 -25.84 37.65
N TYR A 53 -7.25 -24.95 37.90
CA TYR A 53 -7.08 -23.98 38.96
C TYR A 53 -6.86 -24.78 40.24
N PRO A 54 -5.87 -24.46 41.08
CA PRO A 54 -5.89 -24.95 42.44
C PRO A 54 -7.22 -24.49 43.02
N VAL A 55 -8.05 -25.44 43.46
CA VAL A 55 -9.21 -25.16 44.30
C VAL A 55 -8.63 -24.63 45.61
N GLY A 56 -8.26 -23.35 45.61
CA GLY A 56 -7.99 -22.61 46.82
C GLY A 56 -9.26 -22.68 47.64
N GLU A 57 -9.15 -23.14 48.88
CA GLU A 57 -10.20 -23.01 49.88
C GLU A 57 -10.74 -21.58 49.79
N ALA A 58 -11.98 -21.46 49.32
CA ALA A 58 -12.66 -20.19 49.27
C ALA A 58 -12.81 -19.73 50.72
N LYS A 59 -11.93 -18.81 51.15
CA LYS A 59 -12.19 -18.04 52.36
C LYS A 59 -13.52 -17.33 52.16
N THR A 60 -14.54 -17.83 52.84
CA THR A 60 -15.84 -17.17 52.95
C THR A 60 -15.58 -15.73 53.38
N PRO A 61 -16.04 -14.71 52.63
CA PRO A 61 -15.89 -13.32 53.06
C PRO A 61 -16.71 -13.13 54.33
N GLU A 62 -16.04 -13.13 55.48
CA GLU A 62 -16.64 -12.85 56.79
C GLU A 62 -17.22 -11.43 56.75
N GLY A 63 -18.55 -11.33 56.66
CA GLY A 63 -19.28 -10.06 56.60
C GLY A 63 -20.16 -9.85 55.35
N GLN A 64 -20.15 -10.77 54.37
CA GLN A 64 -21.08 -10.68 53.24
C GLN A 64 -22.48 -11.15 53.68
N GLN A 65 -23.45 -10.23 53.75
CA GLN A 65 -24.85 -10.57 54.03
C GLN A 65 -25.32 -11.67 53.08
N VAL A 66 -25.68 -12.83 53.63
CA VAL A 66 -26.17 -13.99 52.86
C VAL A 66 -27.52 -13.62 52.28
N LYS A 67 -27.57 -13.37 50.97
CA LYS A 67 -28.84 -13.19 50.26
C LYS A 67 -29.57 -14.53 50.20
N GLY A 68 -30.85 -14.52 50.53
CA GLY A 68 -31.69 -15.72 50.47
C GLY A 68 -31.72 -16.30 49.05
N VAL A 69 -31.64 -17.62 48.96
CA VAL A 69 -31.82 -18.36 47.70
C VAL A 69 -33.32 -18.39 47.39
N PRO A 70 -33.76 -18.06 46.16
CA PRO A 70 -35.17 -18.20 45.80
C PRO A 70 -35.60 -19.67 45.94
N VAL A 71 -36.85 -19.88 46.38
CA VAL A 71 -37.42 -21.23 46.65
C VAL A 71 -37.30 -22.18 45.46
N SER A 72 -37.27 -21.65 44.23
CA SER A 72 -37.12 -22.43 42.99
C SER A 72 -35.71 -22.97 42.73
N GLY A 73 -34.71 -22.60 43.54
CA GLY A 73 -33.31 -22.99 43.37
C GLY A 73 -32.62 -22.44 42.11
N ARG A 74 -33.36 -21.71 41.25
CA ARG A 74 -32.85 -21.14 39.99
C ARG A 74 -32.78 -19.63 40.08
N SER A 75 -31.55 -19.10 40.10
CA SER A 75 -31.30 -17.67 39.92
C SER A 75 -31.49 -17.29 38.45
N TRP A 76 -32.71 -17.00 38.05
CA TRP A 76 -33.05 -16.59 36.67
C TRP A 76 -32.33 -15.31 36.19
N LYS A 77 -31.71 -14.57 37.11
CA LYS A 77 -30.82 -13.43 36.84
C LYS A 77 -29.50 -13.63 37.58
N LEU A 78 -28.38 -13.64 36.84
CA LEU A 78 -27.05 -13.51 37.43
C LEU A 78 -26.89 -12.10 37.98
N GLU A 79 -26.29 -11.97 39.17
CA GLU A 79 -26.06 -10.68 39.81
C GLU A 79 -24.95 -9.92 39.06
N CYS A 80 -25.33 -9.21 38.00
CA CYS A 80 -24.40 -8.40 37.22
C CYS A 80 -23.99 -7.18 38.04
N LYS A 81 -22.80 -7.23 38.65
CA LYS A 81 -22.20 -6.06 39.29
C LYS A 81 -22.04 -4.96 38.24
N ARG A 82 -22.62 -3.78 38.48
CA ARG A 82 -22.42 -2.61 37.61
C ARG A 82 -20.92 -2.34 37.46
N LYS A 83 -20.45 -1.96 36.27
CA LYS A 83 -19.03 -1.62 36.03
C LYS A 83 -18.47 -0.62 37.05
N SER A 84 -19.31 0.27 37.56
CA SER A 84 -18.99 1.24 38.62
C SER A 84 -18.66 0.63 39.98
N SER A 85 -19.12 -0.58 40.30
CA SER A 85 -18.76 -1.27 41.55
C SER A 85 -17.54 -2.18 41.41
N MET A 86 -17.08 -2.44 40.18
CA MET A 86 -15.82 -3.14 39.90
C MET A 86 -14.64 -2.18 39.73
N ALA A 87 -14.92 -0.94 39.35
CA ALA A 87 -13.94 0.14 39.39
C ALA A 87 -13.66 0.47 40.87
N VAL A 88 -12.74 -0.27 41.48
CA VAL A 88 -12.04 0.23 42.67
C VAL A 88 -11.54 1.61 42.29
N ALA A 89 -11.95 2.64 43.03
CA ALA A 89 -11.43 3.99 42.91
C ALA A 89 -9.96 4.00 43.35
N GLY A 90 -9.10 3.26 42.64
CA GLY A 90 -7.68 3.41 42.69
C GLY A 90 -7.42 4.85 42.32
N LYS A 91 -6.90 5.62 43.28
CA LYS A 91 -6.45 7.00 43.12
C LYS A 91 -5.87 7.13 41.71
N LEU A 92 -6.41 8.02 40.87
CA LEU A 92 -5.83 8.28 39.56
C LEU A 92 -4.34 8.52 39.82
N ILE A 93 -3.49 7.56 39.45
CA ILE A 93 -2.05 7.67 39.70
C ILE A 93 -1.60 8.76 38.74
N ARG A 94 -1.56 9.99 39.25
CA ARG A 94 -1.05 11.14 38.51
C ARG A 94 0.40 10.80 38.26
N LYS A 95 0.71 10.41 37.02
CA LYS A 95 2.09 10.18 36.57
C LYS A 95 2.96 11.34 37.03
N SER A 96 4.14 11.03 37.54
CA SER A 96 5.12 12.04 37.90
C SER A 96 5.45 12.88 36.66
N TRP A 97 6.03 14.06 36.85
CA TRP A 97 6.45 14.89 35.72
C TRP A 97 7.49 14.16 34.85
N GLU A 98 8.40 13.43 35.49
CA GLU A 98 9.43 12.63 34.84
C GLU A 98 8.81 11.54 33.95
N ASP A 99 7.82 10.81 34.45
CA ASP A 99 7.10 9.79 33.66
C ASP A 99 6.40 10.38 32.44
N LYS A 100 5.86 11.61 32.56
CA LYS A 100 5.23 12.31 31.44
C LYS A 100 6.26 12.74 30.41
N MET A 101 7.42 13.23 30.85
CA MET A 101 8.51 13.62 29.96
C MET A 101 9.10 12.41 29.23
N ALA A 102 9.31 11.30 29.93
CA ALA A 102 9.75 10.04 29.32
C ALA A 102 8.74 9.53 28.28
N ALA A 103 7.44 9.52 28.61
CA ALA A 103 6.40 9.13 27.66
C ALA A 103 6.33 10.06 26.44
N LYS A 104 6.52 11.37 26.64
CA LYS A 104 6.57 12.35 25.55
C LYS A 104 7.78 12.13 24.64
N ALA A 105 8.95 11.85 25.21
CA ALA A 105 10.17 11.56 24.45
C ALA A 105 10.02 10.29 23.61
N ILE A 106 9.50 9.21 24.19
CA ILE A 106 9.21 7.96 23.47
C ILE A 106 8.24 8.21 22.31
N HIS A 107 7.15 8.92 22.58
CA HIS A 107 6.15 9.23 21.56
C HIS A 107 6.70 10.12 20.43
N GLN A 108 7.57 11.08 20.75
CA GLN A 108 8.25 11.89 19.73
C GLN A 108 9.20 11.03 18.87
N ALA A 109 9.94 10.10 19.48
CA ALA A 109 10.82 9.19 18.76
C ALA A 109 10.06 8.21 17.84
N ILE A 110 8.86 7.77 18.26
CA ILE A 110 7.98 6.96 17.39
C ILE A 110 7.52 7.79 16.20
N LYS A 111 7.02 9.01 16.44
CA LYS A 111 6.53 9.91 15.37
C LYS A 111 7.61 10.30 14.38
N SER A 112 8.85 10.55 14.84
CA SER A 112 9.95 10.86 13.94
C SER A 112 10.27 9.67 13.03
N LYS A 113 10.28 8.45 13.58
CA LYS A 113 10.47 7.22 12.80
C LYS A 113 9.35 7.01 11.79
N GLU A 114 8.08 7.15 12.21
CA GLU A 114 6.93 7.06 11.31
C GLU A 114 7.03 8.06 10.16
N LYS A 115 7.37 9.31 10.46
CA LYS A 115 7.54 10.37 9.46
C LYS A 115 8.65 10.03 8.46
N THR A 116 9.80 9.54 8.91
CA THR A 116 10.89 9.15 8.01
C THR A 116 10.46 8.03 7.04
N LEU A 117 9.68 7.07 7.51
CA LEU A 117 9.15 5.99 6.67
C LEU A 117 8.10 6.49 5.67
N THR A 118 7.22 7.42 6.07
CA THR A 118 6.23 7.99 5.15
C THR A 118 6.90 8.86 4.09
N ASP A 119 7.88 9.67 4.48
CA ASP A 119 8.58 10.58 3.58
C ASP A 119 9.37 9.77 2.53
N ALA A 120 10.08 8.72 2.94
CA ALA A 120 10.77 7.81 2.01
C ALA A 120 9.83 7.18 0.97
N ARG A 121 8.62 6.74 1.38
CA ARG A 121 7.61 6.19 0.44
C ARG A 121 7.08 7.25 -0.52
N ILE A 122 6.91 8.48 -0.05
CA ILE A 122 6.44 9.60 -0.88
C ILE A 122 7.51 9.98 -1.90
N GLU A 123 8.76 10.05 -1.49
CA GLU A 123 9.90 10.34 -2.37
C GLU A 123 10.07 9.27 -3.46
N GLU A 124 9.95 7.99 -3.11
CA GLU A 124 10.01 6.90 -4.09
C GLU A 124 8.91 7.04 -5.15
N LYS A 125 7.67 7.34 -4.72
CA LYS A 125 6.53 7.55 -5.63
C LYS A 125 6.73 8.79 -6.51
N LYS A 126 7.23 9.88 -5.94
CA LYS A 126 7.54 11.12 -6.69
C LYS A 126 8.61 10.86 -7.75
N ARG A 127 9.70 10.15 -7.40
CA ARG A 127 10.77 9.79 -8.33
C ARG A 127 10.24 8.93 -9.49
N LYS A 128 9.46 7.88 -9.19
CA LYS A 128 8.82 7.04 -10.22
C LYS A 128 7.88 7.83 -11.13
N LYS A 129 7.16 8.82 -10.58
CA LYS A 129 6.28 9.71 -11.36
C LYS A 129 7.10 10.60 -12.29
N GLN A 130 8.16 11.23 -11.81
CA GLN A 130 9.07 12.04 -12.61
C GLN A 130 9.72 11.23 -13.73
N GLU A 131 10.24 10.04 -13.43
CA GLU A 131 10.81 9.12 -14.44
C GLU A 131 9.79 8.77 -15.54
N ARG A 132 8.52 8.58 -15.17
CA ARG A 132 7.44 8.29 -16.12
C ARG A 132 7.12 9.50 -16.99
N GLU A 133 7.04 10.69 -16.40
CA GLU A 133 6.80 11.94 -17.11
C GLU A 133 7.94 12.25 -18.10
N ASP A 134 9.19 12.06 -17.69
CA ASP A 134 10.34 12.26 -18.55
C ASP A 134 10.39 11.23 -19.68
N ARG A 135 10.09 9.97 -19.40
CA ARG A 135 9.93 8.94 -20.44
C ARG A 135 8.81 9.31 -21.42
N LYS A 136 7.70 9.86 -20.93
CA LYS A 136 6.58 10.31 -21.77
C LYS A 136 7.02 11.47 -22.67
N LYS A 137 7.68 12.49 -22.13
CA LYS A 137 8.25 13.62 -22.90
C LYS A 137 9.26 13.14 -23.96
N ARG A 138 10.12 12.18 -23.61
CA ARG A 138 11.06 11.56 -24.58
C ARG A 138 10.33 10.82 -25.69
N LYS A 139 9.25 10.10 -25.36
CA LYS A 139 8.41 9.43 -26.38
C LYS A 139 7.71 10.45 -27.28
N GLU A 140 7.13 11.50 -26.72
CA GLU A 140 6.46 12.56 -27.47
C GLU A 140 7.45 13.27 -28.41
N THR A 141 8.62 13.65 -27.92
CA THR A 141 9.68 14.26 -28.75
C THR A 141 10.21 13.32 -29.82
N ASN A 142 10.39 12.03 -29.52
CA ASN A 142 10.80 11.04 -30.53
C ASN A 142 9.70 10.81 -31.57
N GLN A 143 8.43 10.73 -31.17
CA GLN A 143 7.30 10.62 -32.09
C GLN A 143 7.25 11.79 -33.06
N LEU A 144 7.48 13.02 -32.56
CA LEU A 144 7.57 14.22 -33.40
C LEU A 144 8.77 14.15 -34.36
N LYS A 145 9.96 13.77 -33.86
CA LYS A 145 11.17 13.65 -34.68
C LYS A 145 11.09 12.55 -35.74
N SER A 146 10.43 11.43 -35.43
CA SER A 146 10.25 10.30 -36.34
C SER A 146 9.04 10.45 -37.26
N ALA A 147 8.19 11.45 -37.05
CA ALA A 147 7.04 11.68 -37.90
C ALA A 147 7.54 12.11 -39.28
N VAL A 148 7.36 11.24 -40.27
CA VAL A 148 7.63 11.55 -41.68
C VAL A 148 6.47 12.39 -42.19
N PHE A 149 6.73 13.68 -42.45
CA PHE A 149 5.73 14.60 -42.95
C PHE A 149 5.70 14.58 -44.48
N GLN A 150 4.49 14.60 -45.04
CA GLN A 150 4.29 14.84 -46.45
C GLN A 150 3.91 16.31 -46.66
N THR A 151 4.72 17.05 -47.43
CA THR A 151 4.38 18.42 -47.85
C THR A 151 3.22 18.36 -48.86
N VAL A 152 2.05 18.89 -48.49
CA VAL A 152 0.86 18.92 -49.35
C VAL A 152 0.61 20.35 -49.82
N SER A 153 0.43 20.54 -51.13
CA SER A 153 0.11 21.85 -51.70
C SER A 153 -1.32 22.31 -51.38
N THR A 154 -1.55 23.62 -51.36
CA THR A 154 -2.87 24.22 -51.13
C THR A 154 -3.88 23.83 -52.22
N ALA A 155 -3.43 23.66 -53.46
CA ALA A 155 -4.24 23.19 -54.58
C ALA A 155 -4.73 21.75 -54.35
N THR A 156 -3.88 20.88 -53.78
CA THR A 156 -4.25 19.51 -53.46
C THR A 156 -5.29 19.46 -52.34
N VAL A 157 -5.10 20.20 -51.25
CA VAL A 157 -6.04 20.27 -50.12
C VAL A 157 -7.44 20.71 -50.55
N ARG A 158 -7.53 21.69 -51.46
CA ARG A 158 -8.82 22.17 -52.01
C ARG A 158 -9.57 21.10 -52.81
N LYS A 159 -8.85 20.14 -53.41
CA LYS A 159 -9.42 19.04 -54.19
C LYS A 159 -9.81 17.82 -53.33
N MET A 160 -9.38 17.77 -52.07
CA MET A 160 -9.68 16.64 -51.18
C MET A 160 -11.15 16.65 -50.72
N SER A 161 -11.71 15.46 -50.55
CA SER A 161 -13.06 15.31 -49.99
C SER A 161 -13.11 15.71 -48.51
N ARG A 162 -14.31 16.08 -48.03
CA ARG A 162 -14.53 16.45 -46.63
C ARG A 162 -14.17 15.34 -45.63
N LYS A 163 -14.22 14.06 -46.04
CA LYS A 163 -13.79 12.93 -45.21
C LYS A 163 -12.26 12.85 -45.13
N GLN A 164 -11.55 13.02 -46.24
CA GLN A 164 -10.09 13.01 -46.29
C GLN A 164 -9.47 14.15 -45.45
N LEU A 165 -10.08 15.35 -45.50
CA LEU A 165 -9.64 16.49 -44.70
C LEU A 165 -9.74 16.28 -43.17
N ARG A 166 -10.53 15.31 -42.70
CA ARG A 166 -10.59 14.97 -41.26
C ARG A 166 -9.35 14.20 -40.78
N ALA A 167 -8.66 13.53 -41.69
CA ALA A 167 -7.44 12.77 -41.39
C ALA A 167 -6.16 13.63 -41.49
N VAL A 168 -6.20 14.73 -42.25
CA VAL A 168 -5.07 15.65 -42.40
C VAL A 168 -4.92 16.50 -41.14
N ARG A 169 -3.75 16.41 -40.49
CA ARG A 169 -3.36 17.28 -39.37
C ARG A 169 -2.27 18.23 -39.85
N LYS A 170 -2.43 19.53 -39.56
CA LYS A 170 -1.37 20.51 -39.81
C LYS A 170 -0.26 20.30 -38.77
N MET A 171 0.97 20.19 -39.25
CA MET A 171 2.16 20.21 -38.42
C MET A 171 3.15 21.16 -39.07
N ASP A 172 3.56 22.19 -38.35
CA ASP A 172 4.55 23.12 -38.83
C ASP A 172 5.94 22.51 -38.64
N PRO A 173 6.74 22.34 -39.70
CA PRO A 173 8.07 21.72 -39.61
C PRO A 173 9.08 22.58 -38.81
N HIS A 174 8.72 23.82 -38.49
CA HIS A 174 9.58 24.79 -37.80
C HIS A 174 9.01 25.25 -36.44
N SER A 175 7.84 24.75 -36.01
CA SER A 175 7.29 25.18 -34.72
C SER A 175 7.91 24.37 -33.58
N SER A 176 8.47 25.09 -32.61
CA SER A 176 8.95 24.53 -31.34
C SER A 176 7.80 24.21 -30.37
N VAL A 177 6.55 24.51 -30.76
CA VAL A 177 5.36 24.37 -29.92
C VAL A 177 4.73 23.00 -30.12
N ILE A 178 4.90 22.18 -29.09
CA ILE A 178 4.46 20.80 -28.98
C ILE A 178 2.94 20.78 -28.76
N ASN A 179 2.18 20.36 -29.78
CA ASN A 179 0.72 20.26 -29.84
C ASN A 179 -0.02 21.60 -30.09
N PRO A 180 -0.30 21.97 -31.36
CA PRO A 180 -1.31 22.97 -31.62
C PRO A 180 -2.69 22.43 -31.21
N GLU A 181 -3.46 23.24 -30.49
CA GLU A 181 -4.86 22.95 -30.19
C GLU A 181 -5.62 22.56 -31.47
N PRO A 182 -6.63 21.67 -31.40
CA PRO A 182 -7.45 21.36 -32.56
C PRO A 182 -8.10 22.65 -33.07
N LEU A 183 -7.95 22.95 -34.36
CA LEU A 183 -8.54 24.11 -35.01
C LEU A 183 -10.06 24.18 -34.72
N THR A 184 -10.46 25.04 -33.80
CA THR A 184 -11.86 25.37 -33.57
C THR A 184 -12.24 26.49 -34.54
N LYS A 185 -13.30 26.26 -35.32
CA LYS A 185 -13.84 27.30 -36.21
C LYS A 185 -14.64 28.29 -35.37
N SER A 186 -14.00 29.35 -34.88
CA SER A 186 -14.73 30.49 -34.31
C SER A 186 -15.17 31.45 -35.41
N LYS A 187 -16.40 31.97 -35.32
CA LYS A 187 -16.84 33.09 -36.17
C LYS A 187 -16.00 34.31 -35.78
N GLY A 188 -15.20 34.84 -36.71
CA GLY A 188 -14.52 36.12 -36.50
C GLY A 188 -15.53 37.27 -36.47
N LEU A 189 -15.08 38.45 -36.01
CA LEU A 189 -15.89 39.67 -35.84
C LEU A 189 -16.70 40.09 -37.08
N ASN A 190 -16.30 39.62 -38.28
CA ASN A 190 -16.96 39.92 -39.56
C ASN A 190 -17.60 38.68 -40.22
N GLY A 191 -17.92 37.62 -39.46
CA GLY A 191 -18.51 36.37 -39.98
C GLY A 191 -17.55 35.50 -40.81
N ARG A 192 -16.34 35.97 -41.08
CA ARG A 192 -15.30 35.20 -41.81
C ARG A 192 -14.69 34.16 -40.87
N VAL A 193 -14.77 32.89 -41.28
CA VAL A 193 -14.18 31.76 -40.54
C VAL A 193 -12.66 31.89 -40.59
N ARG A 194 -12.02 32.05 -39.43
CA ARG A 194 -10.56 31.93 -39.30
C ARG A 194 -10.18 30.46 -39.11
N VAL A 195 -9.10 30.04 -39.75
CA VAL A 195 -8.50 28.69 -39.76
C VAL A 195 -6.99 28.87 -39.61
#